data_AF-A0A1I6W6U5-F1
#
_entry.id   AF-A0A1I6W6U5-F1
#
_cell.length_a   1.000
_cell.length_b   1.000
_cell.length_c   1.000
_cell.angle_alpha   90.00
_cell.angle_beta   90.00
_cell.angle_gamma   90.00
#
_symmetry.space_group_name_H-M   'P 1'
#
loop_
_entity.id
_entity.type
_entity.pdbx_description
1 polymer ?
#
loop_
_entity_poly.entity_id
_entity_poly.type
_entity_poly.pdbx_seq_one_letter_code
_entity_poly.pdbx_strand_id
1 'polypeptide(L)'
;MSRLTISMPAQMNEWVEAQISTGRYGNVSEYFRDLVRRDQERREAAINELRALLDRAEESGVSDRSVAEVLEAARQEARQKGLLRGDN
;
A
#
# COMPACT_ATOMS: atom_id res chain seq x y z
N MET A 1 13.58 -14.36 -23.41
CA MET A 1 13.96 -13.23 -22.52
C MET A 1 14.01 -11.96 -23.36
N SER A 2 13.41 -10.87 -22.89
CA SER A 2 13.50 -9.56 -23.53
C SER A 2 14.63 -8.76 -22.89
N ARG A 3 15.43 -8.06 -23.70
CA ARG A 3 16.50 -7.18 -23.21
C ARG A 3 15.98 -5.75 -23.12
N LEU A 4 16.14 -5.13 -21.95
CA LEU A 4 15.83 -3.73 -21.70
C LEU A 4 17.12 -2.98 -21.40
N THR A 5 17.30 -1.82 -22.03
CA THR A 5 18.37 -0.87 -21.70
C THR A 5 17.75 0.28 -20.94
N ILE A 6 18.27 0.58 -19.75
CA ILE A 6 17.73 1.60 -18.85
C ILE A 6 18.86 2.58 -18.53
N SER A 7 18.58 3.88 -18.70
CA SER A 7 19.47 4.95 -18.26
C SER A 7 18.94 5.52 -16.95
N MET A 8 19.84 5.76 -15.99
CA MET A 8 19.48 6.30 -14.69
C MET A 8 20.56 7.23 -14.15
N PRO A 9 20.22 8.14 -13.21
CA PRO A 9 21.19 9.01 -12.56
C PRO A 9 22.29 8.22 -11.84
N ALA A 10 23.49 8.79 -11.77
CA ALA A 10 24.66 8.16 -11.15
C ALA A 10 24.38 7.69 -9.72
N GLN A 11 23.72 8.51 -8.90
CA GLN A 11 23.35 8.17 -7.53
C GLN A 11 22.48 6.91 -7.43
N MET A 12 21.55 6.71 -8.38
CA MET A 12 20.73 5.50 -8.38
C MET A 12 21.54 4.27 -8.80
N ASN A 13 22.48 4.44 -9.75
CA ASN A 13 23.36 3.36 -10.16
C ASN A 13 24.27 2.89 -9.01
N GLU A 14 24.88 3.83 -8.29
CA GLU A 14 25.70 3.55 -7.09
C GLU A 14 24.90 2.78 -6.04
N TRP A 15 23.65 3.16 -5.82
CA TRP A 15 22.78 2.47 -4.88
C TRP A 15 22.47 1.04 -5.32
N VAL A 16 22.23 0.81 -6.62
CA VAL A 16 22.00 -0.55 -7.18
C VAL A 16 23.27 -1.39 -7.06
N GLU A 17 24.44 -0.83 -7.36
CA GLU A 17 25.73 -1.49 -7.20
C GLU A 17 25.99 -1.87 -5.74
N ALA A 18 25.61 -1.02 -4.78
CA ALA A 18 25.68 -1.36 -3.35
C ALA A 18 24.77 -2.53 -2.97
N GLN A 19 23.59 -2.67 -3.59
CA GLN A 19 22.74 -3.86 -3.35
C GLN A 19 23.41 -5.15 -3.86
N ILE A 20 24.14 -5.08 -4.97
CA ILE A 20 24.87 -6.21 -5.54
C ILE A 20 26.08 -6.55 -4.67
N SER A 21 26.82 -5.54 -4.19
CA SER A 21 28.02 -5.74 -3.36
C SER A 21 27.72 -6.40 -2.01
N THR A 22 26.47 -6.29 -1.52
CA THR A 22 26.03 -7.03 -0.33
C THR A 22 25.97 -8.55 -0.53
N GLY A 23 26.12 -9.04 -1.76
CA GLY A 23 26.03 -10.46 -2.12
C GLY A 23 24.60 -10.97 -2.26
N ARG A 24 23.58 -10.11 -2.08
CA ARG A 24 22.16 -10.48 -2.23
C ARG A 24 21.76 -10.76 -3.68
N TYR A 25 22.43 -10.15 -4.65
CA TYR A 25 22.16 -10.30 -6.07
C TYR A 25 23.47 -10.52 -6.83
N GLY A 26 23.48 -11.40 -7.83
CA GLY A 26 24.67 -11.68 -8.64
C GLY A 26 24.94 -10.63 -9.72
N ASN A 27 23.92 -9.85 -10.10
CA ASN A 27 24.04 -8.78 -11.09
C ASN A 27 22.86 -7.79 -11.02
N VAL A 28 23.00 -6.69 -11.76
CA VAL A 28 21.96 -5.65 -11.91
C VAL A 28 20.65 -6.23 -12.43
N SER A 29 20.70 -7.13 -13.41
CA SER A 29 19.47 -7.68 -14.00
C SER A 29 18.66 -8.52 -13.00
N GLU A 30 19.33 -9.22 -12.09
CA GLU A 30 18.67 -9.95 -10.99
C GLU A 30 18.01 -9.01 -10.00
N TYR A 31 18.71 -7.94 -9.61
CA TYR A 31 18.14 -6.91 -8.75
C TYR A 31 16.86 -6.31 -9.35
N PHE A 32 16.90 -5.93 -10.63
CA PHE A 32 15.73 -5.35 -11.31
C PHE A 32 14.58 -6.35 -11.48
N ARG A 33 14.84 -7.62 -11.78
CA ARG A 33 13.78 -8.64 -11.84
C ARG A 33 13.09 -8.83 -10.49
N ASP A 34 13.86 -8.85 -9.41
CA ASP A 34 13.32 -8.93 -8.06
C ASP A 34 12.51 -7.67 -7.70
N LEU A 35 13.01 -6.49 -8.06
CA LEU A 35 12.29 -5.22 -7.85
C LEU A 35 10.94 -5.21 -8.56
N VAL A 36 10.89 -5.66 -9.82
CA VAL A 36 9.65 -5.77 -10.62
C VAL A 36 8.69 -6.77 -10.00
N ARG A 37 9.19 -7.91 -9.50
CA ARG A 37 8.36 -8.91 -8.81
C ARG A 37 7.74 -8.33 -7.53
N ARG A 38 8.53 -7.67 -6.69
CA ARG A 38 8.03 -7.01 -5.47
C ARG A 38 7.03 -5.89 -5.77
N ASP A 39 7.23 -5.17 -6.86
CA ASP A 39 6.27 -4.15 -7.32
C ASP A 39 4.93 -4.77 -7.70
N GLN A 40 4.95 -5.88 -8.46
CA GLN A 40 3.74 -6.65 -8.79
C GLN A 40 3.05 -7.19 -7.54
N GLU A 41 3.80 -7.87 -6.65
CA GLU A 41 3.27 -8.45 -5.41
C GLU A 41 2.61 -7.39 -4.52
N ARG A 42 3.23 -6.20 -4.38
CA ARG A 42 2.64 -5.11 -3.59
C ARG A 42 1.35 -4.57 -4.22
N ARG A 43 1.31 -4.41 -5.54
CA ARG A 43 0.10 -3.96 -6.25
C ARG A 43 -1.03 -4.98 -6.14
N GLU A 44 -0.72 -6.26 -6.34
CA GLU A 44 -1.69 -7.34 -6.21
C GLU A 44 -2.22 -7.44 -4.78
N ALA A 45 -1.35 -7.37 -3.78
CA ALA A 45 -1.75 -7.37 -2.37
C ALA A 45 -2.72 -6.21 -2.06
N ALA A 46 -2.40 -4.99 -2.49
CA ALA A 46 -3.26 -3.82 -2.28
C ALA A 46 -4.62 -3.95 -2.99
N ILE A 47 -4.64 -4.48 -4.21
CA ILE A 47 -5.89 -4.72 -4.95
C ILE A 47 -6.73 -5.79 -4.25
N ASN A 48 -6.11 -6.87 -3.81
CA ASN A 48 -6.81 -7.96 -3.12
C ASN A 48 -7.36 -7.51 -1.77
N GLU A 49 -6.62 -6.69 -1.02
CA GLU A 49 -7.10 -6.08 0.21
C GLU A 49 -8.32 -5.18 -0.04
N LEU A 50 -8.27 -4.35 -1.07
CA LEU A 50 -9.40 -3.50 -1.46
C LEU A 50 -10.62 -4.33 -1.84
N ARG A 51 -10.45 -5.40 -2.62
CA ARG A 51 -11.54 -6.33 -2.98
C ARG A 51 -12.15 -6.96 -1.75
N ALA A 52 -11.33 -7.48 -0.82
CA ALA A 52 -11.82 -8.06 0.42
C ALA A 52 -12.55 -7.05 1.33
N LEU A 53 -12.21 -5.76 1.27
CA LEU A 53 -12.97 -4.70 1.94
C LEU A 53 -14.33 -4.46 1.28
N LEU A 54 -14.37 -4.45 -0.06
CA LEU A 54 -15.61 -4.28 -0.82
C LEU A 54 -16.55 -5.48 -0.66
N ASP A 55 -16.03 -6.71 -0.76
CA ASP A 55 -16.83 -7.93 -0.58
C ASP A 55 -17.49 -7.94 0.80
N ARG A 56 -16.74 -7.60 1.86
CA ARG A 56 -17.30 -7.46 3.22
C ARG A 56 -18.34 -6.35 3.33
N ALA A 57 -18.16 -5.24 2.62
CA ALA A 57 -19.14 -4.15 2.61
C ALA A 57 -20.43 -4.57 1.88
N GLU A 58 -20.32 -5.27 0.76
CA GLU A 58 -21.46 -5.82 0.02
C GLU A 58 -22.21 -6.86 0.85
N GLU A 59 -21.50 -7.78 1.52
CA GLU A 59 -22.08 -8.77 2.43
C GLU A 59 -22.76 -8.13 3.65
N SER A 60 -22.27 -6.97 4.11
CA SER A 60 -22.87 -6.24 5.24
C SER A 60 -24.24 -5.62 4.92
N GLY A 61 -24.60 -5.57 3.64
CA GLY A 61 -25.86 -5.02 3.16
C GLY A 61 -25.92 -3.49 3.23
N VAL A 62 -27.04 -2.93 2.77
CA VAL A 62 -27.26 -1.48 2.78
C VAL A 62 -27.76 -1.06 4.17
N SER A 63 -27.08 -0.07 4.76
CA SER A 63 -27.51 0.52 6.02
C SER A 63 -28.68 1.49 5.81
N ASP A 64 -29.74 1.36 6.62
CA ASP A 64 -30.87 2.30 6.65
C ASP A 64 -30.54 3.64 7.33
N ARG A 65 -29.36 3.74 7.96
CA ARG A 65 -28.92 4.94 8.67
C ARG A 65 -28.65 6.08 7.71
N SER A 66 -29.18 7.24 8.05
CA SER A 66 -28.85 8.50 7.39
C SER A 66 -27.41 8.92 7.66
N VAL A 67 -26.87 9.78 6.78
CA VAL A 67 -25.52 10.36 6.94
C VAL A 67 -25.37 11.08 8.29
N ALA A 68 -26.42 11.75 8.77
CA ALA A 68 -26.43 12.42 10.06
C ALA A 68 -26.26 11.44 11.23
N GLU A 69 -26.96 10.31 11.21
CA GLU A 69 -26.85 9.27 12.24
C GLU A 69 -25.49 8.57 12.22
N VAL A 70 -24.88 8.38 11.05
CA VAL A 70 -23.51 7.84 10.92
C VAL A 70 -22.51 8.82 11.54
N LEU A 71 -22.63 10.11 11.23
CA LEU A 71 -21.74 11.15 11.74
C LEU A 71 -21.84 11.30 13.26
N GLU A 72 -23.05 11.27 13.81
CA GLU A 72 -23.24 11.32 15.26
C GLU A 72 -22.63 10.11 15.97
N ALA A 73 -22.81 8.89 15.44
CA ALA A 73 -22.16 7.72 16.04
C ALA A 73 -20.63 7.80 15.95
N ALA A 74 -20.08 8.27 14.83
CA ALA A 74 -18.64 8.48 14.70
C ALA A 74 -18.11 9.51 15.72
N ARG A 75 -18.85 10.59 15.98
CA ARG A 75 -18.52 11.58 17.02
C ARG A 75 -18.57 10.98 18.43
N GLN A 76 -19.58 10.17 18.73
CA GLN A 76 -19.69 9.49 20.03
C GLN A 76 -18.52 8.53 20.24
N GLU A 77 -18.15 7.74 19.23
CA GLU A 77 -17.01 6.83 19.28
C GLU A 77 -15.68 7.60 19.47
N ALA A 78 -15.48 8.69 18.73
CA ALA A 78 -14.29 9.53 18.87
C ALA A 78 -14.20 10.19 20.26
N ARG A 79 -15.32 10.58 20.87
CA ARG A 79 -15.37 11.05 22.27
C ARG A 79 -14.99 9.96 23.26
N GLN A 80 -15.51 8.74 23.09
CA GLN A 80 -15.15 7.59 23.94
C GLN A 80 -13.65 7.24 23.84
N LYS A 81 -13.06 7.38 22.64
CA LYS A 81 -11.64 7.18 22.39
C LYS A 81 -10.76 8.38 22.79
N GLY A 82 -11.34 9.46 23.30
CA GLY A 82 -10.63 10.67 23.73
C GLY A 82 -10.01 11.50 22.58
N LEU A 83 -10.43 11.25 21.34
CA LEU A 83 -9.93 11.92 20.13
C LEU A 83 -10.59 13.28 19.87
N LEU A 84 -11.77 13.51 20.47
CA LEU A 84 -12.44 14.82 20.49
C LEU A 84 -12.31 15.41 21.89
N ARG A 85 -11.41 16.39 22.05
CA ARG A 85 -11.49 17.31 23.20
C ARG A 85 -12.76 18.12 23.03
N GLY A 86 -13.60 18.17 24.07
CA GLY A 86 -14.76 19.05 24.06
C GLY A 86 -14.28 20.49 23.87
N ASP A 87 -14.65 21.09 22.74
CA ASP A 87 -14.61 22.54 22.60
C ASP A 87 -15.60 23.09 23.63
N ASN A 88 -15.05 23.68 24.69
CA ASN A 88 -15.77 24.41 25.72
C ASN A 88 -15.97 25.85 25.28
#